data_AF-A0A1V4RQH6-F1
#
_entry.id   AF-A0A1V4RQH6-F1
#
_cell.length_a   1.000
_cell.length_b   1.000
_cell.length_c   1.000
_cell.angle_alpha   90.00
_cell.angle_beta   90.00
_cell.angle_gamma   90.00
#
_symmetry.space_group_name_H-M   'P 1'
#
loop_
_entity.id
_entity.type
_entity.pdbx_description
1 polymer ?
#
loop_
_entity_poly.entity_id
_entity_poly.type
_entity_poly.pdbx_seq_one_letter_code
_entity_poly.pdbx_strand_id
1 'polypeptide(L)' 'MGEYKHYAPANHFHMTWNLATARLQYWMDLANVLSVTPWQEMPAFREGIDRPLPLLYLLNGGENQTKILRKR' A
#
# COMPACT_ATOMS: atom_id res chain seq x y z
N MET A 1 -12.25 0.92 -18.02
CA MET A 1 -12.29 1.81 -16.84
C MET A 1 -10.98 1.54 -16.09
N GLY A 2 -10.08 2.53 -15.99
CA GLY A 2 -8.75 2.30 -15.44
C GLY A 2 -8.81 1.91 -13.96
N GLU A 3 -7.92 1.01 -13.53
CA GLU A 3 -7.79 0.63 -12.13
C GLU A 3 -7.35 1.85 -11.30
N TYR A 4 -8.13 2.21 -10.29
CA TYR A 4 -7.81 3.34 -9.40
C TYR A 4 -7.09 2.84 -8.15
N LYS A 5 -5.84 3.29 -7.97
CA LYS A 5 -4.82 2.62 -7.14
C LYS A 5 -4.98 2.81 -5.64
N HIS A 6 -5.60 3.90 -5.24
CA HIS A 6 -5.46 4.39 -3.88
C HIS A 6 -6.83 4.61 -3.26
N TYR A 7 -7.24 3.66 -2.42
CA TYR A 7 -8.33 3.84 -1.47
C TYR A 7 -7.83 4.60 -0.25
N ALA A 8 -7.33 5.83 -0.46
CA ALA A 8 -6.94 6.63 0.68
C ALA A 8 -8.17 7.01 1.50
N PRO A 9 -8.01 7.16 2.82
CA PRO A 9 -9.06 7.69 3.69
C PRO A 9 -9.28 9.21 3.49
N ALA A 10 -8.85 9.77 2.36
CA ALA A 10 -8.88 11.20 2.05
C ALA A 10 -9.41 11.44 0.63
N ASN A 11 -10.06 12.58 0.43
CA ASN A 11 -10.63 12.98 -0.85
C ASN A 11 -9.60 13.58 -1.84
N HIS A 12 -8.40 13.97 -1.37
CA HIS A 12 -7.33 14.56 -2.19
C HIS A 12 -5.95 13.96 -1.88
N PHE A 13 -5.06 14.00 -2.87
CA PHE A 13 -3.66 13.62 -2.74
C PHE A 13 -2.74 14.78 -3.15
N HIS A 14 -1.63 14.91 -2.44
CA HIS A 14 -0.50 15.73 -2.88
C HIS A 14 0.61 14.77 -3.32
N MET A 15 0.93 14.77 -4.61
CA MET A 15 2.01 13.97 -5.19
C MET A 15 3.16 14.88 -5.63
N THR A 16 4.39 14.41 -5.42
CA THR A 16 5.60 15.07 -5.92
C THR A 16 6.12 14.33 -7.13
N TRP A 17 6.63 15.05 -8.13
CA TRP A 17 7.27 14.47 -9.30
C TRP A 17 8.47 13.60 -8.91
N ASN A 18 8.69 12.51 -9.65
CA ASN A 18 9.80 11.58 -9.46
C ASN A 18 9.91 10.97 -8.05
N LEU A 19 8.79 10.87 -7.32
CA LEU A 19 8.76 10.12 -6.07
C LEU A 19 8.97 8.64 -6.36
N ALA A 20 10.06 8.07 -5.84
CA ALA A 20 10.32 6.64 -5.96
C ALA A 20 9.17 5.83 -5.35
N THR A 21 8.71 4.80 -6.07
CA THR A 21 7.58 3.94 -5.62
C THR A 21 7.82 3.37 -4.23
N ALA A 22 9.01 2.86 -3.95
CA ALA A 22 9.38 2.34 -2.63
C ALA A 22 9.23 3.37 -1.49
N ARG A 23 9.45 4.67 -1.77
CA ARG A 23 9.28 5.75 -0.78
C ARG A 23 7.80 6.03 -0.54
N LEU A 24 6.97 6.03 -1.58
CA LEU A 24 5.51 6.11 -1.41
C LEU A 24 4.99 4.93 -0.60
N GLN A 25 5.40 3.71 -0.93
CA GLN A 25 5.02 2.49 -0.20
C GLN A 25 5.42 2.54 1.28
N TYR A 26 6.60 3.06 1.61
CA TYR A 26 7.00 3.29 3.00
C TYR A 26 6.01 4.20 3.76
N TRP A 27 5.58 5.31 3.14
CA TRP A 27 4.61 6.21 3.76
C TRP A 27 3.23 5.58 3.86
N MET A 28 2.83 4.77 2.88
CA MET A 28 1.58 4.01 2.92
C MET A 28 1.58 3.00 4.08
N ASP A 29 2.68 2.27 4.28
CA ASP A 29 2.84 1.37 5.43
C ASP A 29 2.68 2.14 6.75
N LEU A 30 3.40 3.27 6.89
CA LEU A 30 3.37 4.09 8.10
C LEU A 30 1.97 4.64 8.41
N ALA A 31 1.23 5.01 7.37
CA ALA A 31 -0.11 5.55 7.49
C ALA A 31 -1.22 4.47 7.50
N ASN A 32 -0.85 3.18 7.43
CA ASN A 32 -1.79 2.06 7.28
C ASN A 32 -2.75 2.26 6.09
N VAL A 33 -2.24 2.74 4.96
CA VAL A 33 -2.97 2.83 3.69
C VAL A 33 -2.87 1.48 3.01
N LEU A 34 -3.96 0.72 3.05
CA LEU A 34 -4.03 -0.66 2.58
C LEU A 34 -4.68 -0.74 1.19
N SER A 35 -4.29 -1.74 0.39
CA SER A 35 -4.86 -1.94 -0.95
C SER A 35 -6.00 -2.95 -0.90
N VAL A 36 -7.23 -2.54 -1.22
CA VAL A 36 -8.39 -3.44 -1.19
C VAL A 36 -8.40 -4.44 -2.34
N THR A 37 -7.70 -4.17 -3.44
CA THR A 37 -7.65 -5.02 -4.62
C THR A 37 -6.25 -5.01 -5.24
N PRO A 38 -5.57 -6.16 -5.37
CA PRO A 38 -4.41 -6.25 -6.24
C PRO A 38 -4.87 -6.00 -7.68
N TRP A 39 -4.10 -5.19 -8.37
CA TRP A 39 -4.31 -4.78 -9.75
C TRP A 39 -4.21 -6.01 -10.65
N GLN A 40 -5.17 -6.25 -11.54
CA GLN A 40 -5.12 -7.40 -12.44
C GLN A 40 -3.89 -7.33 -13.36
N GLU A 41 -3.52 -6.12 -13.77
CA GLU A 41 -2.41 -5.85 -14.70
C GLU A 41 -1.09 -5.53 -14.01
N MET A 42 -1.03 -5.51 -12.67
CA MET A 42 0.23 -5.30 -11.95
C MET A 42 0.59 -6.50 -11.07
N PRO A 43 1.84 -7.00 -11.16
CA PRO A 43 2.29 -8.05 -10.27
C PRO A 43 2.30 -7.55 -8.83
N ALA A 44 2.13 -8.47 -7.87
CA ALA A 44 2.13 -8.16 -6.44
C ALA A 44 3.45 -7.53 -5.95
N PHE A 45 4.54 -7.76 -6.67
CA PHE A 45 5.86 -7.21 -6.38
C PHE A 45 6.67 -7.06 -7.68
N ARG A 46 7.34 -5.92 -7.85
CA ARG A 46 8.31 -5.65 -8.93
C ARG A 46 9.69 -5.44 -8.34
N GLU A 47 10.61 -6.32 -8.70
CA GLU A 47 11.99 -6.25 -8.27
C GLU A 47 12.64 -4.90 -8.59
N GLY A 48 13.37 -4.33 -7.63
CA GLY A 48 14.06 -3.05 -7.78
C GLY A 48 13.17 -1.80 -7.84
N ILE A 49 11.83 -1.97 -7.90
CA ILE A 49 10.87 -0.87 -7.95
C ILE A 49 10.06 -0.79 -6.66
N ASP A 50 9.52 -1.93 -6.23
CA ASP A 50 8.68 -2.02 -5.05
C ASP A 50 9.50 -2.34 -3.79
N ARG A 51 9.02 -1.84 -2.66
CA ARG A 51 9.53 -2.14 -1.34
C ARG A 51 9.04 -3.53 -0.89
N PRO A 52 9.89 -4.36 -0.27
CA PRO A 52 9.45 -5.61 0.35
C PRO A 52 8.54 -5.32 1.55
N LEU A 53 7.53 -6.16 1.74
CA LEU A 53 6.65 -6.07 2.91
C LEU A 53 7.47 -6.25 4.21
N PRO A 54 7.26 -5.41 5.24
CA PRO A 54 7.98 -5.55 6.50
C PRO A 54 7.73 -6.92 7.15
N LEU A 55 8.80 -7.60 7.59
CA LEU A 55 8.66 -8.90 8.26
C LEU A 55 7.73 -8.83 9.48
N LEU A 56 7.83 -7.76 10.29
CA LEU A 56 6.98 -7.57 11.46
C LEU A 56 5.48 -7.47 11.09
N TYR A 57 5.16 -6.87 9.94
CA TYR A 57 3.78 -6.81 9.44
C TYR A 57 3.25 -8.20 9.09
N LEU A 58 4.08 -9.02 8.44
CA LEU A 58 3.74 -10.41 8.11
C LEU A 58 3.54 -11.26 9.38
N LEU A 59 4.45 -11.13 10.35
CA LEU A 59 4.36 -11.83 11.64
C LEU A 59 3.08 -11.46 12.42
N ASN A 60 2.59 -10.23 12.25
CA ASN A 60 1.35 -9.76 12.85
C ASN A 60 0.09 -10.13 12.05
N GLY A 61 0.17 -11.04 11.07
CA GLY A 61 -0.99 -11.51 10.30
C GLY A 61 -1.33 -10.65 9.08
N GLY A 62 -0.45 -9.72 8.71
CA GLY A 62 -0.54 -8.94 7.48
C GLY A 62 -1.79 -8.07 7.36
N GLU A 63 -2.29 -7.96 6.13
CA GLU A 63 -3.30 -6.96 5.78
C GLU A 63 -4.64 -7.18 6.46
N ASN A 64 -5.11 -8.42 6.44
CA ASN A 64 -6.41 -8.78 7.02
C ASN A 64 -6.42 -8.51 8.52
N GLN A 65 -5.35 -8.86 9.23
CA GLN A 65 -5.25 -8.62 10.67
C GLN A 65 -5.12 -7.13 10.98
N THR A 66 -4.39 -6.36 10.17
CA THR A 66 -4.30 -4.90 10.29
C THR A 66 -5.67 -4.25 10.12
N LYS A 67 -6.49 -4.69 9.15
CA LYS A 67 -7.87 -4.22 8.94
C LYS A 67 -8.78 -4.53 10.14
N ILE A 68 -8.70 -5.74 10.68
CA ILE A 68 -9.49 -6.16 11.85
C ILE A 68 -9.16 -5.29 13.07
N LEU A 69 -7.88 -5.04 13.32
CA LEU A 69 -7.42 -4.23 14.46
C LEU A 69 -7.83 -2.74 14.36
N ARG A 70 -7.97 -2.19 13.15
CA ARG A 70 -8.41 -0.79 12.93
C ARG A 70 -9.93 -0.58 12.97
N LYS A 71 -10.75 -1.63 13.13
CA LYS A 71 -12.22 -1.53 13.14
C LYS A 71 -12.80 -0.94 14.45
N ARG A 72 -11.97 -0.74 15.48
CA ARG A 72 -12.34 -0.06 16.73
C ARG A 72 -12.32 1.45 16.57
#